data_AF-A0A1R0WHD6-F1
#
_entry.id   AF-A0A1R0WHD6-F1
#
_cell.length_a   1.000
_cell.length_b   1.000
_cell.length_c   1.000
_cell.angle_alpha   90.00
_cell.angle_beta   90.00
_cell.angle_gamma   90.00
#
_symmetry.space_group_name_H-M   'P 1'
#
loop_
_entity.id
_entity.type
_entity.pdbx_description
1 polymer ?
#
loop_
_entity_poly.entity_id
_entity_poly.type
_entity_poly.pdbx_seq_one_letter_code
_entity_poly.pdbx_strand_id
1 'polypeptide(L)'
;MDEDLILEYIRQYKKYREAADEYDDETPAGLAYKIKLLTQAHIFMGRVSAFKDGEYKRIYNQRKRLYAETKRDAPKGDKTNAAELAVLDLRDKEANAYESMHLWRNEFASLTEHLHELRLRLRVDLNTYIGGGQDV
;
A
#
# COMPACT_ATOMS: atom_id res chain seq x y z
N MET A 1 -11.97 10.49 3.49
CA MET A 1 -12.07 9.04 3.76
C MET A 1 -11.82 8.87 5.23
N ASP A 2 -12.73 8.16 5.90
CA ASP A 2 -12.74 7.99 7.35
C ASP A 2 -11.56 7.13 7.81
N GLU A 3 -10.97 7.45 8.95
CA GLU A 3 -9.83 6.73 9.52
C GLU A 3 -10.23 5.31 9.92
N ASP A 4 -11.45 5.15 10.44
CA ASP A 4 -12.05 3.86 10.79
C ASP A 4 -12.18 2.93 9.57
N LEU A 5 -12.54 3.49 8.41
CA LEU A 5 -12.65 2.72 7.17
C LEU A 5 -11.29 2.18 6.70
N ILE A 6 -10.21 2.93 6.94
CA ILE A 6 -8.85 2.50 6.60
C ILE A 6 -8.36 1.42 7.54
N LEU A 7 -8.63 1.56 8.84
CA LEU A 7 -8.35 0.50 9.80
C LEU A 7 -9.06 -0.80 9.42
N GLU A 8 -10.30 -0.70 8.96
CA GLU A 8 -11.04 -1.87 8.47
C GLU A 8 -10.39 -2.48 7.22
N TYR A 9 -9.97 -1.67 6.24
CA TYR A 9 -9.24 -2.21 5.08
C TYR A 9 -7.92 -2.88 5.46
N ILE A 10 -7.18 -2.35 6.44
CA ILE A 10 -5.96 -2.98 6.95
C ILE A 10 -6.29 -4.33 7.60
N ARG A 11 -7.36 -4.42 8.38
CA ARG A 11 -7.82 -5.67 8.99
C ARG A 11 -8.21 -6.70 7.93
N GLN A 12 -8.97 -6.29 6.91
CA GLN A 12 -9.36 -7.18 5.82
C GLN A 12 -8.15 -7.65 5.02
N TYR A 13 -7.22 -6.76 4.68
CA TYR A 13 -5.94 -7.11 4.06
C TYR A 13 -5.20 -8.20 4.85
N LYS A 14 -5.01 -8.01 6.17
CA LYS A 14 -4.32 -8.97 7.04
C LYS A 14 -5.04 -10.31 7.06
N LYS A 15 -6.36 -10.29 7.27
CA LYS A 15 -7.21 -11.50 7.28
C LYS A 15 -7.06 -12.32 6.00
N TYR A 16 -7.11 -11.68 4.83
CA TYR A 16 -6.98 -12.40 3.55
C TYR A 16 -5.56 -12.91 3.31
N ARG A 17 -4.53 -12.21 3.81
CA ARG A 17 -3.14 -12.64 3.69
C ARG A 17 -2.86 -13.84 4.59
N GLU A 18 -3.27 -13.79 5.85
CA GLU A 18 -3.18 -14.91 6.79
C GLU A 18 -3.94 -16.13 6.28
N ALA A 19 -5.17 -15.95 5.79
CA ALA A 19 -5.93 -17.05 5.20
C ALA A 19 -5.26 -17.64 3.96
N ALA A 20 -4.51 -16.86 3.17
CA ALA A 20 -3.79 -17.36 2.01
C ALA A 20 -2.60 -18.25 2.40
N ASP A 21 -1.99 -17.99 3.56
CA ASP A 21 -0.85 -18.77 4.07
C ASP A 21 -1.28 -20.16 4.57
N GLU A 22 -2.56 -20.37 4.85
CA GLU A 22 -3.12 -21.68 5.23
C GLU A 22 -3.26 -22.65 4.04
N TYR A 23 -3.22 -22.17 2.80
CA TYR A 23 -3.38 -23.01 1.61
C TYR A 23 -2.03 -23.52 1.11
N ASP A 24 -1.95 -24.85 0.95
CA ASP A 24 -0.88 -25.53 0.25
C ASP A 24 -0.86 -25.10 -1.23
N ASP A 25 0.29 -24.63 -1.71
CA ASP A 25 0.47 -24.21 -3.09
C ASP A 25 1.11 -25.26 -3.99
N GLU A 26 1.37 -26.47 -3.47
CA GLU A 26 1.89 -27.61 -4.23
C GLU A 26 0.85 -28.29 -5.13
N THR A 27 -0.45 -28.01 -4.91
CA THR A 27 -1.52 -28.49 -5.78
C THR A 27 -2.13 -27.35 -6.60
N PRO A 28 -2.54 -27.58 -7.87
CA PRO A 28 -3.18 -26.55 -8.68
C PRO A 28 -4.44 -25.95 -8.03
N ALA A 29 -5.21 -26.78 -7.30
CA ALA A 29 -6.40 -26.34 -6.59
C ALA A 29 -6.06 -25.41 -5.42
N GLY A 30 -5.09 -25.79 -4.57
CA GLY A 30 -4.66 -24.98 -3.44
C GLY A 30 -4.00 -23.67 -3.89
N LEU A 31 -3.15 -23.72 -4.92
CA LEU A 31 -2.55 -22.54 -5.56
C LEU A 31 -3.62 -21.57 -6.09
N ALA A 32 -4.68 -22.08 -6.73
CA ALA A 32 -5.79 -21.26 -7.22
C ALA A 32 -6.55 -20.55 -6.07
N TYR A 33 -6.79 -21.23 -4.94
CA TYR A 33 -7.40 -20.62 -3.75
C TYR A 33 -6.50 -19.55 -3.13
N LYS A 34 -5.19 -19.82 -3.02
CA LYS A 34 -4.19 -18.86 -2.55
C LYS A 34 -4.17 -17.59 -3.40
N ILE A 35 -4.15 -17.74 -4.73
CA ILE A 35 -4.23 -16.60 -5.68
C ILE A 35 -5.51 -15.79 -5.46
N LYS A 36 -6.66 -16.46 -5.25
CA LYS A 36 -7.93 -15.78 -5.02
C LYS A 36 -7.90 -14.92 -3.75
N LEU A 37 -7.36 -15.46 -2.65
CA LEU A 37 -7.26 -14.76 -1.37
C LEU A 37 -6.26 -13.60 -1.44
N LEU A 38 -5.08 -13.83 -2.01
CA LEU A 38 -4.08 -12.77 -2.23
C LEU A 38 -4.61 -11.67 -3.16
N THR A 39 -5.44 -12.01 -4.15
CA THR A 39 -6.11 -11.00 -4.99
C THR A 39 -7.08 -10.13 -4.17
N GLN A 40 -7.81 -10.71 -3.21
CA GLN A 40 -8.65 -9.91 -2.29
C GLN A 40 -7.78 -9.02 -1.39
N ALA A 41 -6.72 -9.57 -0.80
CA ALA A 41 -5.76 -8.80 0.00
C ALA A 41 -5.18 -7.61 -0.79
N HIS A 42 -4.86 -7.84 -2.07
CA HIS A 42 -4.33 -6.81 -2.97
C HIS A 42 -5.30 -5.65 -3.21
N ILE A 43 -6.61 -5.92 -3.33
CA ILE A 43 -7.63 -4.88 -3.48
C ILE A 43 -7.67 -3.96 -2.25
N PHE A 44 -7.71 -4.54 -1.04
CA PHE A 44 -7.73 -3.75 0.20
C PHE A 44 -6.43 -2.97 0.38
N MET A 45 -5.30 -3.59 0.10
CA MET A 45 -4.00 -2.91 0.12
C MET A 45 -3.94 -1.73 -0.86
N GLY A 46 -4.51 -1.86 -2.06
CA GLY A 46 -4.61 -0.76 -3.02
C GLY A 46 -5.38 0.45 -2.46
N ARG A 47 -6.46 0.20 -1.71
CA ARG A 47 -7.23 1.27 -1.04
C ARG A 47 -6.43 1.95 0.07
N VAL A 48 -5.68 1.18 0.86
CA VAL A 48 -4.81 1.72 1.92
C VAL A 48 -3.66 2.54 1.30
N SER A 49 -3.03 2.03 0.25
CA SER A 49 -1.96 2.73 -0.48
C SER A 49 -2.43 4.07 -1.04
N ALA A 50 -3.60 4.11 -1.68
CA ALA A 50 -4.20 5.34 -2.17
C ALA A 50 -4.51 6.35 -1.05
N PHE A 51 -4.99 5.87 0.11
CA PHE A 51 -5.21 6.73 1.27
C PHE A 51 -3.92 7.37 1.77
N LYS A 52 -2.86 6.58 1.91
CA LYS A 52 -1.56 7.04 2.43
C LYS A 52 -0.88 8.03 1.49
N ASP A 53 -1.01 7.86 0.17
CA ASP A 53 -0.60 8.90 -0.79
C ASP A 53 -1.38 10.21 -0.59
N GLY A 54 -2.69 10.12 -0.38
CA GLY A 54 -3.51 11.30 -0.07
C GLY A 54 -3.17 11.96 1.27
N GLU A 55 -2.87 11.17 2.31
CA GLU A 55 -2.48 11.64 3.64
C GLU A 55 -1.19 12.45 3.58
N TYR A 56 -0.14 11.88 2.96
CA TYR A 56 1.12 12.57 2.72
C TYR A 56 0.90 13.91 1.98
N LYS A 57 0.13 13.91 0.88
CA LYS A 57 -0.16 15.13 0.11
C LYS A 57 -0.91 16.20 0.92
N ARG A 58 -1.83 15.79 1.79
CA ARG A 58 -2.55 16.73 2.68
C ARG A 58 -1.59 17.39 3.68
N ILE A 59 -0.73 16.61 4.34
CA ILE A 59 0.24 17.13 5.30
C ILE A 59 1.26 18.05 4.59
N TYR A 60 1.77 17.63 3.43
CA TYR A 60 2.66 18.44 2.61
C TYR A 60 2.04 19.81 2.27
N ASN A 61 0.78 19.81 1.81
CA ASN A 61 0.07 21.05 1.48
C ASN A 61 -0.17 21.91 2.72
N GLN A 62 -0.53 21.30 3.85
CA GLN A 62 -0.71 22.01 5.12
C GLN A 62 0.59 22.67 5.58
N ARG A 63 1.72 21.96 5.47
CA ARG A 63 3.05 22.50 5.78
C ARG A 63 3.36 23.72 4.92
N LYS A 64 3.20 23.60 3.59
CA LYS A 64 3.43 24.70 2.65
C LYS A 64 2.55 25.92 2.96
N ARG A 65 1.28 25.67 3.30
CA ARG A 65 0.33 26.72 3.69
C ARG A 65 0.77 27.43 4.96
N LEU A 66 1.05 26.68 6.03
CA LEU A 66 1.44 27.25 7.32
C LEU A 66 2.75 28.05 7.20
N TYR A 67 3.71 27.55 6.43
CA TYR A 67 4.94 28.28 6.13
C TYR A 67 4.63 29.64 5.47
N ALA A 68 3.80 29.63 4.42
CA ALA A 68 3.47 30.84 3.66
C ALA A 68 2.67 31.85 4.51
N GLU A 69 1.68 31.39 5.27
CA GLU A 69 0.88 32.21 6.19
C GLU A 69 1.77 32.84 7.27
N THR A 70 2.61 32.03 7.92
CA THR A 70 3.53 32.53 8.96
C THR A 70 4.51 33.56 8.38
N LYS A 71 5.07 33.30 7.20
CA LYS A 71 5.99 34.24 6.56
C LYS A 71 5.32 35.56 6.17
N ARG A 72 4.06 35.52 5.71
CA ARG A 72 3.26 36.71 5.39
C ARG A 72 3.02 37.54 6.65
N ASP A 73 2.58 36.90 7.72
CA ASP A 73 2.07 37.55 8.93
C ASP A 73 3.18 37.92 9.93
N ALA A 74 4.38 37.36 9.78
CA ALA A 74 5.53 37.69 10.62
C ALA A 74 5.88 39.20 10.53
N PRO A 75 6.22 39.85 11.66
CA PRO A 75 6.68 41.23 11.70
C PRO A 75 7.92 41.49 10.81
N LYS A 76 8.23 42.76 10.53
CA LYS A 76 9.48 43.12 9.82
C LYS A 76 10.68 42.58 10.62
N GLY A 77 11.55 41.81 9.96
CA GLY A 77 12.64 41.07 10.59
C GLY A 77 12.85 39.71 9.92
N ASP A 78 13.30 38.71 10.69
CA ASP A 78 13.60 37.36 10.19
C ASP A 78 12.35 36.49 10.01
N LYS A 79 11.56 36.85 9.01
CA LYS A 79 10.30 36.16 8.65
C LYS A 79 10.52 34.71 8.21
N THR A 80 11.70 34.41 7.66
CA THR A 80 12.03 33.07 7.18
C THR A 80 12.24 32.13 8.36
N ASN A 81 13.01 32.54 9.37
CA ASN A 81 13.21 31.73 10.57
C ASN A 81 11.89 31.46 11.31
N ALA A 82 11.04 32.48 11.45
CA ALA A 82 9.72 32.32 12.04
C ALA A 82 8.87 31.26 11.31
N ALA A 83 8.89 31.27 9.98
CA ALA A 83 8.15 30.31 9.17
C ALA A 83 8.74 28.89 9.22
N GLU A 84 10.07 28.73 9.26
CA GLU A 84 10.73 27.43 9.40
C GLU A 84 10.42 26.79 10.76
N LEU A 85 10.47 27.57 11.85
CA LEU A 85 10.13 27.09 13.20
C LEU A 85 8.66 26.65 13.30
N ALA A 86 7.75 27.40 12.66
CA ALA A 86 6.32 27.10 12.69
C ALA A 86 5.95 25.77 12.03
N VAL A 87 6.79 25.25 11.12
CA VAL A 87 6.49 24.03 10.36
C VAL A 87 7.27 22.79 10.83
N LEU A 88 8.04 22.87 11.91
CA LEU A 88 8.86 21.74 12.38
C LEU A 88 8.03 20.48 12.64
N ASP A 89 6.96 20.59 13.43
CA ASP A 89 6.07 19.45 13.72
C ASP A 89 5.40 18.88 12.46
N LEU A 90 5.04 19.75 11.50
CA LEU A 90 4.49 19.29 10.22
C LEU A 90 5.53 18.59 9.34
N ARG A 91 6.81 18.93 9.45
CA ARG A 91 7.88 18.21 8.74
C ARG A 91 8.05 16.79 9.26
N ASP A 92 8.02 16.60 10.57
CA ASP A 92 8.12 15.26 11.17
C ASP A 92 6.91 14.40 10.78
N LYS A 93 5.71 14.99 10.83
CA LYS A 93 4.48 14.32 10.37
C LYS A 93 4.53 13.98 8.87
N GLU A 94 5.05 14.89 8.05
CA GLU A 94 5.22 14.66 6.61
C GLU A 94 6.20 13.51 6.34
N ALA A 95 7.32 13.45 7.07
CA ALA A 95 8.30 12.38 6.95
C ALA A 95 7.68 11.00 7.28
N ASN A 96 6.94 10.90 8.39
CA ASN A 96 6.27 9.65 8.78
C ASN A 96 5.21 9.22 7.76
N ALA A 97 4.44 10.18 7.22
CA ALA A 97 3.44 9.90 6.20
C ALA A 97 4.09 9.49 4.86
N TYR A 98 5.24 10.08 4.52
CA TYR A 98 6.03 9.73 3.34
C TYR A 98 6.57 8.30 3.42
N GLU A 99 7.16 7.93 4.55
CA GLU A 99 7.62 6.58 4.82
C GLU A 99 6.46 5.57 4.70
N SER A 100 5.34 5.86 5.38
CA SER A 100 4.15 5.01 5.33
C SER A 100 3.62 4.85 3.91
N MET A 101 3.53 5.92 3.13
CA MET A 101 3.10 5.87 1.73
C MET A 101 4.00 4.96 0.91
N HIS A 102 5.32 5.05 1.07
CA HIS A 102 6.28 4.23 0.34
C HIS A 102 6.21 2.77 0.74
N LEU A 103 6.07 2.47 2.03
CA LEU A 103 5.86 1.11 2.50
C LEU A 103 4.67 0.45 1.77
N TRP A 104 3.51 1.10 1.80
CA TRP A 104 2.30 0.55 1.16
C TRP A 104 2.39 0.49 -0.37
N ARG A 105 3.13 1.40 -1.01
CA ARG A 105 3.39 1.32 -2.46
C ARG A 105 4.29 0.15 -2.82
N ASN A 106 5.36 -0.07 -2.06
CA ASN A 106 6.31 -1.14 -2.30
C ASN A 106 5.68 -2.50 -2.06
N GLU A 107 4.93 -2.66 -0.96
CA GLU A 107 4.14 -3.87 -0.70
C GLU A 107 3.11 -4.15 -1.81
N PHE A 108 2.45 -3.10 -2.31
CA PHE A 108 1.52 -3.22 -3.42
C PHE A 108 2.18 -3.71 -4.71
N ALA A 109 3.32 -3.14 -5.06
CA ALA A 109 4.10 -3.57 -6.22
C ALA A 109 4.60 -5.01 -6.04
N SER A 110 5.16 -5.34 -4.88
CA SER A 110 5.66 -6.68 -4.57
C SER A 110 4.56 -7.74 -4.67
N LEU A 111 3.38 -7.50 -4.10
CA LEU A 111 2.27 -8.45 -4.20
C LEU A 111 1.75 -8.59 -5.63
N THR A 112 1.81 -7.54 -6.45
CA THR A 112 1.46 -7.62 -7.88
C THR A 112 2.35 -8.62 -8.61
N GLU A 113 3.67 -8.49 -8.42
CA GLU A 113 4.65 -9.39 -9.02
C GLU A 113 4.52 -10.82 -8.50
N HIS A 114 4.30 -10.98 -7.20
CA HIS A 114 4.06 -12.31 -6.62
C HIS A 114 2.79 -12.96 -7.19
N LEU A 115 1.68 -12.22 -7.29
CA LEU A 115 0.45 -12.71 -7.94
C LEU A 115 0.67 -13.07 -9.40
N HIS A 116 1.53 -12.34 -10.12
CA HIS A 116 1.88 -12.65 -11.50
C HIS A 116 2.62 -13.99 -11.59
N GLU A 117 3.64 -14.18 -10.76
CA GLU A 117 4.41 -15.43 -10.67
C GLU A 117 3.52 -16.63 -10.33
N LEU A 118 2.67 -16.53 -9.30
CA LEU A 118 1.75 -17.61 -8.93
C LEU A 118 0.77 -17.98 -10.06
N ARG A 119 0.26 -16.98 -10.80
CA ARG A 119 -0.64 -17.22 -11.95
C ARG A 119 0.09 -17.88 -13.11
N LEU A 120 1.36 -17.57 -13.33
CA LEU A 120 2.20 -18.24 -14.32
C LEU A 120 2.46 -19.69 -13.92
N ARG A 121 2.85 -19.94 -12.66
CA ARG A 121 3.03 -21.30 -12.12
C ARG A 121 1.76 -22.14 -12.31
N LEU A 122 0.60 -21.63 -11.91
CA LEU A 122 -0.69 -22.32 -12.09
C LEU A 122 -0.96 -22.66 -13.56
N ARG A 123 -0.66 -21.75 -14.49
CA ARG A 123 -0.85 -22.00 -15.92
C ARG A 123 0.07 -23.12 -16.41
N VAL A 124 1.33 -23.13 -15.98
CA VAL A 124 2.28 -24.19 -16.33
C VAL A 124 1.78 -25.53 -15.80
N ASP A 125 1.41 -25.60 -14.52
CA ASP A 125 0.93 -26.84 -13.90
C ASP A 125 -0.29 -27.41 -14.63
N LEU A 126 -1.27 -26.57 -14.95
CA LEU A 126 -2.46 -27.00 -15.70
C LEU A 126 -2.12 -27.48 -17.11
N ASN A 127 -1.20 -26.81 -17.81
CA ASN A 127 -0.80 -27.21 -19.16
C ASN A 127 0.00 -28.53 -19.16
N THR A 128 0.85 -28.75 -18.16
CA THR A 128 1.59 -30.01 -17.98
C THR A 128 0.64 -31.16 -17.64
N TYR A 129 -0.38 -30.92 -16.82
CA TYR A 129 -1.40 -31.92 -16.50
C TYR A 129 -2.31 -32.26 -17.70
N ILE A 130 -2.64 -31.29 -18.55
CA ILE A 130 -3.50 -31.51 -19.75
C ILE A 130 -2.71 -32.14 -20.91
N GLY A 131 -1.41 -31.84 -21.04
CA GLY A 131 -0.55 -32.36 -22.12
C GLY A 131 0.00 -33.77 -21.90
N GLY A 132 -0.10 -34.33 -20.68
CA GLY A 132 0.40 -35.67 -20.35
C GLY A 132 -0.58 -36.82 -20.60
N GLY A 133 -1.76 -36.54 -21.18
CA GLY A 133 -2.85 -37.51 -21.40
C GLY A 133 -3.00 -38.05 -22.82
N GLN A 134 -2.06 -37.77 -23.73
CA GLN A 134 -2.01 -38.40 -25.05
C GLN A 134 -0.71 -39.19 -25.16
N ASP A 135 -0.68 -40.39 -24.59
CA ASP A 135 0.18 -41.52 -25.00
C ASP A 135 -0.13 -42.74 -24.09
N VAL A 136 -1.35 -43.29 -24.23
CA VAL A 136 -1.65 -44.71 -23.93
C VAL A 136 -2.78 -45.20 -24.82
#